data_AF-A0AAU7A8L6-F1
#
_entry.id   AF-A0AAU7A8L6-F1
#
_cell.length_a   1.000
_cell.length_b   1.000
_cell.length_c   1.000
_cell.angle_alpha   90.00
_cell.angle_beta   90.00
_cell.angle_gamma   90.00
#
_symmetry.space_group_name_H-M   'P 1'
#
loop_
_entity.id
_entity.type
_entity.pdbx_description
1 polymer ?
#
loop_
_entity_poly.entity_id
_entity_poly.type
_entity_poly.pdbx_seq_one_letter_code
_entity_poly.pdbx_strand_id
1 'polypeptide(L)'
;MVQRVLVTGSGGIVGSHVVNALQSRGEAIEIVCFYGDLTDSANTKAFINEAGKLDTVIHLAAKVALDKVKKDPSHAYLVNVGGTINLLNAIAEIEHKPSLFYCSLPDR
;
A
#
# COMPACT_ATOMS: atom_id res chain seq x y z
N MET A 1 -2.22 -4.84 -23.04
CA MET A 1 -1.27 -4.28 -22.05
C MET A 1 -1.59 -4.90 -20.71
N VAL A 2 -0.60 -5.41 -19.99
CA VAL A 2 -0.75 -5.96 -18.63
C VAL A 2 -0.89 -4.79 -17.66
N GLN A 3 -1.89 -4.80 -16.78
CA GLN A 3 -2.04 -3.79 -15.74
C GLN A 3 -1.11 -4.11 -14.57
N ARG A 4 -0.34 -3.12 -14.09
CA ARG A 4 0.56 -3.28 -12.96
C ARG A 4 -0.06 -2.71 -11.70
N VAL A 5 -0.35 -3.59 -10.73
CA VAL A 5 -1.08 -3.25 -9.51
C VAL A 5 -0.16 -3.43 -8.30
N LEU A 6 0.15 -2.32 -7.62
CA LEU A 6 0.84 -2.35 -6.34
C LEU A 6 -0.14 -2.65 -5.21
N VAL A 7 0.18 -3.61 -4.35
CA VAL A 7 -0.53 -3.89 -3.11
C VAL A 7 0.42 -3.69 -1.93
N THR A 8 0.10 -2.74 -1.05
CA THR A 8 0.77 -2.60 0.26
C THR A 8 -0.03 -3.38 1.30
N GLY A 9 0.63 -3.92 2.33
CA GLY A 9 -0.05 -4.76 3.33
C GLY A 9 -0.54 -6.09 2.75
N SER A 10 0.08 -6.56 1.66
CA SER A 10 -0.27 -7.79 0.93
C SER A 10 -0.21 -9.06 1.80
N GLY A 11 0.62 -9.08 2.85
CA GLY A 11 0.68 -10.19 3.81
C GLY A 11 -0.43 -10.18 4.88
N GLY A 12 -1.28 -9.16 4.92
CA GLY A 12 -2.41 -9.08 5.86
C GLY A 12 -3.59 -9.96 5.46
N ILE A 13 -4.62 -10.01 6.31
CA ILE A 13 -5.85 -10.78 6.04
C ILE A 13 -6.50 -10.27 4.74
N VAL A 14 -6.83 -8.99 4.64
CA VAL A 14 -7.45 -8.42 3.43
C VAL A 14 -6.47 -8.47 2.25
N GLY A 15 -5.20 -8.14 2.49
CA GLY A 15 -4.16 -8.13 1.45
C GLY A 15 -3.98 -9.47 0.73
N SER A 16 -3.91 -10.56 1.48
CA SER A 16 -3.76 -11.91 0.91
C SER A 16 -4.96 -12.30 0.04
N HIS A 17 -6.18 -11.96 0.46
CA HIS A 17 -7.39 -12.20 -0.34
C HIS A 17 -7.41 -11.34 -1.61
N VAL A 18 -6.99 -10.07 -1.52
CA VAL A 18 -6.87 -9.19 -2.70
C VAL A 18 -5.83 -9.73 -3.68
N VAL A 19 -4.66 -10.16 -3.20
CA VAL A 19 -3.63 -10.78 -4.05
C VAL A 19 -4.16 -12.03 -4.73
N ASN A 20 -4.79 -12.96 -4.00
CA ASN A 20 -5.39 -14.17 -4.58
C ASN A 20 -6.47 -13.83 -5.62
N ALA A 21 -7.31 -12.84 -5.34
CA ALA A 21 -8.34 -12.40 -6.28
C ALA A 21 -7.74 -11.79 -7.56
N LEU A 22 -6.68 -10.99 -7.44
CA LEU A 22 -5.96 -10.43 -8.59
C LEU A 22 -5.26 -11.54 -9.41
N GLN A 23 -4.64 -12.52 -8.75
CA GLN A 23 -4.01 -13.67 -9.41
C GLN A 23 -5.03 -14.49 -10.21
N SER A 24 -6.25 -14.64 -9.69
CA SER A 24 -7.32 -15.36 -10.40
C SER A 24 -7.76 -14.69 -11.72
N ARG A 25 -7.41 -13.42 -11.94
CA ARG A 25 -7.64 -12.69 -13.20
C ARG A 25 -6.59 -13.01 -14.28
N GLY A 26 -5.57 -13.81 -13.97
CA GLY A 26 -4.57 -14.30 -14.91
C GLY A 26 -3.58 -13.24 -15.39
N GLU A 27 -2.97 -13.49 -16.55
CA GLU A 27 -1.86 -12.70 -17.14
C GLU A 27 -2.20 -11.24 -17.47
N ALA A 28 -3.47 -10.83 -17.31
CA ALA A 28 -3.88 -9.44 -17.49
C ALA A 28 -3.36 -8.51 -16.37
N ILE A 29 -2.93 -9.06 -15.23
CA ILE A 29 -2.48 -8.29 -14.06
C ILE A 29 -1.10 -8.78 -13.60
N GLU A 30 -0.15 -7.86 -13.52
CA GLU A 30 1.10 -8.04 -12.80
C GLU A 30 0.95 -7.45 -11.40
N ILE A 31 1.19 -8.27 -10.38
CA ILE A 31 1.04 -7.86 -8.98
C ILE A 31 2.42 -7.48 -8.44
N VAL A 32 2.53 -6.25 -7.97
CA VAL A 32 3.71 -5.73 -7.29
C VAL A 32 3.38 -5.68 -5.80
N CYS A 33 4.22 -6.27 -4.96
CA CYS A 33 4.03 -6.27 -3.50
C CYS A 33 5.10 -5.42 -2.83
N PHE A 34 4.70 -4.54 -1.92
CA PHE A 34 5.63 -3.82 -1.05
C PHE A 34 5.85 -4.59 0.25
N TYR A 35 7.08 -5.01 0.51
CA TYR A 35 7.48 -5.76 1.71
C TYR A 35 8.31 -4.94 2.71
N GLY A 36 8.29 -3.61 2.61
CA GLY A 36 9.01 -2.69 3.51
C GLY A 36 8.13 -2.06 4.60
N ASP A 37 8.71 -1.11 5.32
CA ASP A 37 8.00 -0.25 6.27
C ASP A 37 7.71 1.10 5.60
N LEU A 38 6.43 1.44 5.44
CA LEU A 38 6.02 2.72 4.84
C LEU A 38 6.41 3.93 5.71
N THR A 39 6.74 3.73 6.98
CA THR A 39 7.24 4.81 7.84
C THR A 39 8.67 5.23 7.48
N ASP A 40 9.43 4.38 6.79
CA ASP A 40 10.70 4.73 6.15
C ASP A 40 10.42 5.38 4.78
N SER A 41 10.49 6.71 4.76
CA SER A 41 10.22 7.51 3.56
C SER A 41 11.26 7.28 2.46
N ALA A 42 12.52 7.03 2.82
CA ALA A 42 13.59 6.80 1.88
C ALA A 42 13.42 5.44 1.18
N ASN A 43 13.13 4.39 1.95
CA ASN A 43 12.85 3.06 1.39
C ASN A 43 11.58 3.06 0.54
N THR A 44 10.51 3.71 1.00
CA THR A 44 9.26 3.83 0.25
C THR A 44 9.49 4.52 -1.09
N LYS A 45 10.23 5.63 -1.09
CA LYS A 45 10.56 6.38 -2.31
C LYS A 45 11.42 5.56 -3.28
N ALA A 46 12.47 4.92 -2.78
CA ALA A 46 13.34 4.08 -3.59
C ALA A 46 12.54 2.95 -4.28
N PHE A 47 11.69 2.26 -3.51
CA PHE A 47 10.85 1.19 -4.04
C PHE A 47 9.90 1.69 -5.14
N ILE A 48 9.19 2.81 -4.93
CA ILE A 48 8.25 3.34 -5.93
C ILE A 48 8.97 3.73 -7.22
N ASN A 49 10.18 4.31 -7.12
CA ASN A 49 10.99 4.64 -8.29
C ASN A 49 11.48 3.39 -9.04
N GLU A 50 11.86 2.33 -8.32
CA GLU A 50 12.34 1.08 -8.89
C GLU A 50 11.22 0.18 -9.45
N ALA A 51 9.99 0.31 -8.93
CA ALA A 51 8.85 -0.47 -9.36
C ALA A 51 8.48 -0.25 -10.85
N GLY A 52 8.96 0.84 -11.46
CA GLY A 52 8.60 1.24 -12.82
C GLY A 52 7.16 1.74 -12.90
N LYS A 53 6.54 1.67 -14.09
CA LYS A 53 5.15 2.13 -14.27
C LYS A 53 4.19 1.31 -13.38
N LEU A 54 3.34 2.02 -12.64
CA LEU A 54 2.21 1.47 -11.89
C LEU A 54 0.92 2.05 -12.44
N ASP A 55 -0.10 1.22 -12.66
CA ASP A 55 -1.42 1.68 -13.12
C ASP A 55 -2.38 1.88 -11.92
N THR A 56 -2.22 1.08 -10.87
CA THR A 56 -3.06 1.13 -9.67
C THR A 56 -2.27 0.82 -8.41
N VAL A 57 -2.61 1.48 -7.31
CA VAL A 57 -2.13 1.20 -5.96
C VAL A 57 -3.32 0.86 -5.07
N ILE A 58 -3.29 -0.31 -4.45
CA ILE A 58 -4.24 -0.73 -3.42
C ILE A 58 -3.51 -0.64 -2.07
N HIS A 59 -3.82 0.39 -1.30
CA HIS A 59 -3.17 0.67 -0.03
C HIS A 59 -3.93 0.02 1.14
N LEU A 60 -3.41 -1.11 1.63
CA LEU A 60 -3.99 -1.90 2.73
C LEU A 60 -3.07 -1.98 3.95
N ALA A 61 -1.84 -1.43 3.88
CA ALA A 61 -0.93 -1.38 5.01
C ALA A 61 -1.47 -0.40 6.07
N ALA A 62 -1.89 -0.94 7.21
CA ALA A 62 -2.40 -0.16 8.34
C ALA A 62 -2.25 -0.92 9.66
N LYS A 63 -2.16 -0.17 10.76
CA LYS A 63 -2.35 -0.65 12.13
C LYS A 63 -3.83 -0.54 12.49
N VAL A 64 -4.50 -1.70 12.55
CA VAL A 64 -5.97 -1.78 12.73
C VAL A 64 -6.43 -2.44 14.04
N ALA A 65 -5.53 -3.13 14.75
CA ALA A 65 -5.89 -3.83 15.97
C ALA A 65 -6.13 -2.83 17.12
N LEU A 66 -7.39 -2.62 17.51
CA LEU A 66 -7.81 -1.60 18.48
C LEU A 66 -7.01 -1.64 19.78
N ASP A 67 -6.75 -2.83 20.34
CA ASP A 67 -5.96 -2.96 21.57
C ASP A 67 -4.52 -2.50 21.41
N LYS A 68 -3.91 -2.74 20.23
CA LYS A 68 -2.54 -2.29 19.94
C LYS A 68 -2.51 -0.79 19.65
N VAL A 69 -3.52 -0.26 18.96
CA VAL A 69 -3.67 1.17 18.66
C VAL A 69 -3.86 1.96 19.95
N LYS A 70 -4.69 1.49 20.88
CA LYS A 70 -4.90 2.15 22.18
C LYS A 70 -3.65 2.14 23.06
N LYS A 71 -2.81 1.10 22.96
CA LYS A 71 -1.54 1.00 23.71
C LYS A 71 -0.45 1.91 23.16
N ASP A 72 -0.42 2.12 21.85
CA ASP A 72 0.58 2.97 21.18
C ASP A 72 -0.06 3.78 20.02
N PRO A 73 -0.80 4.85 20.36
CA PRO A 73 -1.50 5.66 19.37
C PRO A 73 -0.52 6.44 18.48
N SER A 74 0.64 6.82 19.01
CA SER A 74 1.68 7.55 18.26
C SER A 74 2.25 6.68 17.14
N HIS A 75 2.56 5.42 17.41
CA HIS A 75 3.00 4.49 16.36
C HIS A 75 1.87 4.18 15.36
N ALA A 76 0.63 4.03 15.83
CA ALA A 76 -0.51 3.84 14.92
C ALA A 76 -0.69 5.04 13.98
N TYR A 77 -0.52 6.26 14.47
CA TYR A 77 -0.54 7.48 13.67
C TYR A 77 0.63 7.52 12.67
N LEU A 78 1.84 7.18 13.12
CA LEU A 78 3.02 7.11 12.25
C LEU A 78 2.79 6.14 11.08
N VAL A 79 2.22 4.96 11.34
CA VAL A 79 1.92 3.96 10.30
C VAL A 79 0.77 4.42 9.40
N ASN A 80 -0.38 4.76 9.98
CA ASN A 80 -1.63 4.99 9.24
C ASN A 80 -1.69 6.34 8.54
N VAL A 81 -0.98 7.35 9.06
CA VAL A 81 -0.95 8.70 8.48
C VAL A 81 0.41 8.95 7.87
N GLY A 82 1.49 8.78 8.64
CA GLY A 82 2.85 9.00 8.16
C GLY A 82 3.21 8.08 6.99
N GLY A 83 2.94 6.78 7.11
CA GLY A 83 3.17 5.81 6.03
C GLY A 83 2.35 6.11 4.77
N THR A 84 1.09 6.54 4.93
CA THR A 84 0.25 6.96 3.80
C THR A 84 0.80 8.23 3.13
N ILE A 85 1.25 9.23 3.91
CA ILE A 85 1.88 10.45 3.38
C ILE A 85 3.16 10.10 2.62
N ASN A 86 4.01 9.22 3.15
CA ASN A 86 5.23 8.79 2.49
C ASN A 86 4.94 8.12 1.14
N LEU A 87 3.94 7.23 1.09
CA LEU A 87 3.49 6.58 -0.14
C LEU A 87 2.97 7.62 -1.16
N LEU A 88 2.13 8.56 -0.71
CA LEU A 88 1.58 9.61 -1.57
C LEU A 88 2.67 10.53 -2.13
N ASN A 89 3.65 10.93 -1.31
CA ASN A 89 4.78 11.75 -1.75
C ASN A 89 5.61 11.01 -2.79
N ALA A 90 5.91 9.73 -2.57
CA ALA A 90 6.64 8.91 -3.54
C ALA A 90 5.87 8.77 -4.87
N ILE A 91 4.56 8.55 -4.82
CA ILE A 91 3.68 8.51 -6.01
C ILE A 91 3.61 9.87 -6.72
N ALA A 92 3.67 10.98 -5.99
CA ALA A 92 3.60 12.32 -6.57
C ALA A 92 4.84 12.68 -7.41
N GLU A 93 5.97 12.02 -7.17
CA GLU A 93 7.25 12.25 -7.87
C GLU A 93 7.40 11.44 -9.17
N ILE A 94 6.62 10.38 -9.37
CA ILE A 94 6.66 9.60 -10.62
C ILE A 94 5.81 10.27 -11.71
N GLU A 95 6.24 10.12 -12.97
CA GLU A 95 5.61 10.77 -14.13
C GLU A 95 4.15 10.33 -14.34
N HIS A 96 3.89 9.03 -14.21
CA HIS A 96 2.56 8.46 -14.35
C HIS A 96 1.94 8.14 -12.99
N LYS A 97 0.94 8.93 -12.60
CA LYS A 97 0.26 8.78 -11.32
C LYS A 97 -0.76 7.63 -11.41
N PRO A 98 -0.58 6.52 -10.66
CA PRO A 98 -1.55 5.43 -10.59
C PRO A 98 -2.86 5.90 -9.93
N SER A 99 -3.95 5.17 -10.22
CA SER A 99 -5.15 5.27 -9.39
C SER A 99 -4.89 4.71 -8.00
N LEU A 100 -5.35 5.38 -6.95
CA LEU A 100 -5.15 4.95 -5.56
C LEU A 100 -6.48 4.52 -4.93
N PHE A 101 -6.50 3.30 -4.39
CA PHE A 101 -7.54 2.82 -3.49
C PHE A 101 -7.00 2.82 -2.07
N TYR A 102 -7.60 3.62 -1.19
CA TYR A 102 -7.27 3.67 0.24
C TYR A 102 -8.32 2.93 1.05
N CYS A 103 -7.91 1.95 1.85
CA CYS A 103 -8.81 1.22 2.74
C CYS A 103 -8.85 1.89 4.11
N SER A 104 -9.80 2.82 4.28
CA SER A 104 -10.09 3.44 5.57
C SER A 104 -10.85 2.48 6.50
N LEU A 105 -10.97 2.87 7.76
CA LEU A 105 -11.86 2.24 8.73
C LEU A 105 -13.21 2.98 8.78
N PRO A 106 -14.31 2.28 9.09
CA PRO A 106 -15.61 2.92 9.35
C PRO A 106 -15.55 3.74 10.65
N ASP A 107 -16.34 4.82 10.72
CA ASP A 107 -16.41 5.75 11.87
C ASP A 107 -17.07 5.17 13.16
N ARG A 108 -17.26 3.85 13.27
CA ARG A 108 -18.07 3.24 14.35
C ARG A 108 -17.25 2.45 15.36
#